data_AF-A0A382SGE7-F1
#
_entry.id   AF-A0A382SGE7-F1
#
_cell.length_a   1.000
_cell.length_b   1.000
_cell.length_c   1.000
_cell.angle_alpha   90.00
_cell.angle_beta   90.00
_cell.angle_gamma   90.00
#
_symmetry.space_group_name_H-M   'P 1'
#
loop_
_entity.id
_entity.type
_entity.pdbx_description
1 polymer ?
#
loop_
_entity_poly.entity_id
_entity_poly.type
_entity_poly.pdbx_seq_one_letter_code
_entity_poly.pdbx_strand_id
1 'polypeptide(L)'
;LETYLAFAPKGFKSFSTSMPLWIKEKLFQKSLIIKELQKLFIGDVDWEEKLLFSEHHLSHAASAFFPSPFNEAAILTMDGVGEWSTTSLAIGESNNIDIHKEILFPHSIGLLYSAFTYFCGFKVNSGEYKLMGLSPYGKPRYVNLIKDNLIDIKEDGSFHLDMNYFDYCTDLKMTNKNFDILFGGSPRKPESELTQREMDLASSIQKVIEDVMLTLA
;
A
#
# COMPACT_ATOMS: atom_id res chain seq x y z
N LEU A 1 3.36 3.87 -15.01
CA LEU A 1 4.31 4.20 -16.11
C LEU A 1 5.41 5.12 -15.60
N GLU A 2 5.02 6.20 -14.93
CA GLU A 2 5.92 7.15 -14.24
C GLU A 2 6.82 6.47 -13.20
N THR A 3 6.30 5.51 -12.42
CA THR A 3 7.09 4.69 -11.49
C THR A 3 8.33 4.08 -12.15
N TYR A 4 8.16 3.36 -13.26
CA TYR A 4 9.28 2.64 -13.86
C TYR A 4 10.32 3.58 -14.50
N LEU A 5 9.88 4.76 -14.93
CA LEU A 5 10.75 5.82 -15.42
C LEU A 5 11.52 6.50 -14.28
N ALA A 6 10.86 6.74 -13.13
CA ALA A 6 11.48 7.29 -11.93
C ALA A 6 12.58 6.40 -11.34
N PHE A 7 12.52 5.09 -11.58
CA PHE A 7 13.53 4.11 -11.16
C PHE A 7 14.43 3.60 -12.32
N ALA A 8 14.57 4.38 -13.40
CA ALA A 8 15.51 4.04 -14.47
C ALA A 8 16.97 4.01 -13.91
N PRO A 9 17.82 3.06 -14.36
CA PRO A 9 17.59 2.05 -15.39
C PRO A 9 16.93 0.75 -14.91
N LYS A 10 16.82 0.50 -13.60
CA LYS A 10 16.32 -0.77 -13.04
C LYS A 10 14.85 -1.06 -13.41
N GLY A 11 14.01 -0.02 -13.45
CA GLY A 11 12.59 -0.14 -13.79
C GLY A 11 12.28 -0.46 -15.26
N PHE A 12 13.25 -0.34 -16.17
CA PHE A 12 13.01 -0.45 -17.63
C PHE A 12 12.52 -1.84 -18.06
N LYS A 13 13.02 -2.90 -17.42
CA LYS A 13 12.58 -4.27 -17.72
C LYS A 13 11.09 -4.43 -17.45
N SER A 14 10.65 -4.06 -16.25
CA SER A 14 9.24 -4.11 -15.83
C SER A 14 8.35 -3.20 -16.69
N PHE A 15 8.85 -2.01 -17.06
CA PHE A 15 8.18 -1.14 -18.03
C PHE A 15 7.92 -1.83 -19.37
N SER A 16 8.96 -2.46 -19.94
CA SER A 16 8.88 -3.08 -21.27
C SER A 16 7.89 -4.24 -21.32
N THR A 17 7.72 -4.99 -20.23
CA THR A 17 6.77 -6.09 -20.13
C THR A 17 5.35 -5.63 -19.83
N SER A 18 5.16 -4.57 -19.02
CA SER A 18 3.82 -4.07 -18.69
C SER A 18 3.19 -3.21 -19.78
N MET A 19 4.01 -2.49 -20.56
CA MET A 19 3.53 -1.53 -21.56
C MET A 19 2.60 -2.14 -22.64
N PRO A 20 2.89 -3.31 -23.24
CA PRO A 20 2.02 -3.89 -24.28
C PRO A 20 0.63 -4.27 -23.77
N LEU A 21 0.52 -4.75 -22.52
CA LEU A 21 -0.75 -5.06 -21.88
C LEU A 21 -1.53 -3.79 -21.56
N TRP A 22 -0.84 -2.77 -21.03
CA TRP A 22 -1.46 -1.51 -20.67
C TRP A 22 -2.03 -0.78 -21.91
N ILE A 23 -1.29 -0.76 -23.02
CA ILE A 23 -1.75 -0.13 -24.27
C ILE A 23 -2.95 -0.87 -24.87
N LYS A 24 -2.97 -2.21 -24.84
CA LYS A 24 -4.02 -2.99 -25.49
C LYS A 24 -5.32 -3.07 -24.69
N GLU A 25 -5.24 -3.16 -23.37
CA GLU A 25 -6.39 -3.50 -22.53
C GLU A 25 -6.78 -2.34 -21.61
N LYS A 26 -5.82 -1.75 -20.88
CA LYS A 26 -6.11 -0.71 -19.88
C LYS A 26 -6.56 0.61 -20.49
N LEU A 27 -5.99 1.02 -21.63
CA LEU A 27 -6.39 2.25 -22.33
C LEU A 27 -7.83 2.21 -22.86
N PHE A 28 -8.34 1.02 -23.19
CA PHE A 28 -9.67 0.82 -23.76
C PHE A 28 -10.64 0.16 -22.77
N GLN A 29 -10.34 0.23 -21.47
CA GLN A 29 -11.09 -0.50 -20.46
C GLN A 29 -12.56 -0.05 -20.37
N LYS A 30 -12.84 1.27 -20.39
CA LYS A 30 -14.22 1.79 -20.36
C LYS A 30 -15.02 1.31 -21.57
N SER A 31 -14.48 1.44 -22.77
CA SER A 31 -15.18 1.05 -24.00
C SER A 31 -15.37 -0.46 -24.10
N LEU A 32 -14.41 -1.25 -23.62
CA LEU A 32 -14.54 -2.71 -23.55
C LEU A 32 -15.68 -3.12 -22.61
N ILE A 33 -15.74 -2.54 -21.40
CA ILE A 33 -16.82 -2.81 -20.44
C ILE A 33 -18.17 -2.44 -21.04
N ILE A 34 -18.30 -1.25 -21.63
CA ILE A 34 -19.55 -0.79 -22.25
C ILE A 34 -19.98 -1.74 -23.37
N LYS A 35 -19.05 -2.15 -24.25
CA LYS A 35 -19.33 -3.08 -25.34
C LYS A 35 -19.85 -4.42 -24.84
N GLU A 36 -19.29 -4.96 -23.75
CA GLU A 36 -19.76 -6.22 -23.18
C GLU A 36 -21.11 -6.05 -22.45
N LEU A 37 -21.33 -4.94 -21.74
CA LEU A 37 -22.63 -4.62 -21.13
C LEU A 37 -23.74 -4.50 -22.18
N GLN A 38 -23.49 -3.81 -23.29
CA GLN A 38 -24.44 -3.67 -24.41
C GLN A 38 -24.83 -5.01 -25.05
N LYS A 39 -23.92 -5.99 -25.06
CA LYS A 39 -24.22 -7.34 -25.58
C LYS A 39 -25.08 -8.16 -24.61
N LEU A 40 -24.85 -7.99 -23.31
CA LEU A 40 -25.49 -8.80 -22.27
C LEU A 40 -26.89 -8.29 -21.90
N PHE A 41 -27.11 -6.98 -21.95
CA PHE A 41 -28.37 -6.36 -21.56
C PHE A 41 -29.17 -5.93 -22.80
N ILE A 42 -30.37 -6.49 -22.97
CA ILE A 42 -31.30 -6.13 -24.04
C ILE A 42 -32.06 -4.87 -23.61
N GLY A 43 -31.77 -3.73 -24.21
CA GLY A 43 -32.45 -2.46 -23.95
C GLY A 43 -31.61 -1.25 -24.37
N ASP A 44 -32.25 -0.08 -24.45
CA ASP A 44 -31.60 1.19 -24.78
C ASP A 44 -31.09 1.87 -23.50
N VAL A 45 -30.05 1.27 -22.91
CA VAL A 45 -29.36 1.84 -21.74
C VAL A 45 -28.12 2.59 -22.22
N ASP A 46 -28.07 3.88 -21.91
CA ASP A 46 -26.86 4.68 -22.12
C ASP A 46 -25.80 4.34 -21.06
N TRP A 47 -24.99 3.34 -21.37
CA TRP A 47 -23.88 2.90 -20.50
C TRP A 47 -22.72 3.90 -20.46
N GLU A 48 -22.59 4.83 -21.43
CA GLU A 48 -21.54 5.85 -21.38
C GLU A 48 -21.78 6.84 -20.24
N GLU A 49 -23.05 7.19 -20.00
CA GLU A 49 -23.50 8.05 -18.92
C GLU A 49 -23.55 7.30 -17.57
N LYS A 50 -24.01 6.05 -17.57
CA LYS A 50 -24.18 5.27 -16.32
C LYS A 50 -22.90 4.65 -15.76
N LEU A 51 -21.89 4.39 -16.60
CA LEU A 51 -20.63 3.80 -16.13
C LEU A 51 -19.70 4.90 -15.61
N LEU A 52 -19.69 5.05 -14.29
CA LEU A 52 -18.85 6.01 -13.58
C LEU A 52 -17.62 5.31 -12.99
N PHE A 53 -16.51 6.04 -12.93
CA PHE A 53 -15.31 5.65 -12.21
C PHE A 53 -15.11 6.63 -11.05
N SER A 54 -14.74 6.09 -9.90
CA SER A 54 -14.38 6.86 -8.71
C SER A 54 -12.94 6.53 -8.34
N GLU A 55 -12.27 7.45 -7.67
CA GLU A 55 -10.95 7.22 -7.09
C GLU A 55 -11.03 6.16 -5.98
N HIS A 56 -9.99 5.34 -5.86
CA HIS A 56 -9.90 4.20 -4.94
C HIS A 56 -9.97 4.65 -3.48
N HIS A 57 -9.16 5.64 -3.11
CA HIS A 57 -9.14 6.19 -1.75
C HIS A 57 -10.44 6.91 -1.41
N LEU A 58 -11.04 7.65 -2.36
CA LEU A 58 -12.36 8.25 -2.17
C LEU A 58 -13.44 7.18 -1.92
N SER A 59 -13.37 6.06 -2.63
CA SER A 59 -14.29 4.93 -2.46
C SER A 59 -14.14 4.32 -1.06
N HIS A 60 -12.92 4.14 -0.56
CA HIS A 60 -12.65 3.71 0.81
C HIS A 60 -13.20 4.70 1.84
N ALA A 61 -12.88 5.99 1.68
CA ALA A 61 -13.37 7.04 2.57
C ALA A 61 -14.90 7.09 2.62
N ALA A 62 -15.58 7.05 1.47
CA ALA A 62 -17.03 7.00 1.35
C ALA A 62 -17.64 5.77 2.04
N SER A 63 -17.02 4.60 1.88
CA SER A 63 -17.47 3.36 2.50
C SER A 63 -17.39 3.37 4.03
N ALA A 64 -16.52 4.21 4.60
CA ALA A 64 -16.37 4.38 6.04
C ALA A 64 -17.25 5.52 6.58
N PHE A 65 -17.27 6.68 5.90
CA PHE A 65 -17.93 7.89 6.37
C PHE A 65 -19.46 7.84 6.27
N PHE A 66 -20.01 7.53 5.09
CA PHE A 66 -21.47 7.57 4.87
C PHE A 66 -22.29 6.61 5.75
N PRO A 67 -21.82 5.40 6.11
CA PRO A 67 -22.53 4.55 7.08
C PRO A 67 -22.19 4.89 8.54
N SER A 68 -21.24 5.79 8.80
CA SER A 68 -20.88 6.20 10.15
C SER A 68 -21.98 7.09 10.77
N PRO A 69 -22.06 7.19 12.11
CA PRO A 69 -23.03 8.06 12.77
C PRO A 69 -22.62 9.55 12.77
N PHE A 70 -21.48 9.90 12.18
CA PHE A 70 -20.92 11.24 12.25
C PHE A 70 -21.39 12.10 11.08
N ASN A 71 -21.86 13.32 11.37
CA ASN A 71 -22.17 14.31 10.34
C ASN A 71 -20.91 15.01 9.81
N GLU A 72 -19.84 15.07 10.62
CA GLU A 72 -18.55 15.64 10.25
C GLU A 72 -17.45 14.76 10.87
N ALA A 73 -16.45 14.37 10.07
CA ALA A 73 -15.34 13.54 10.54
C ALA A 73 -14.08 13.71 9.69
N ALA A 74 -12.93 13.61 10.34
CA ALA A 74 -11.68 13.30 9.65
C ALA A 74 -11.65 11.83 9.25
N ILE A 75 -11.24 11.55 8.01
CA ILE A 75 -11.21 10.22 7.42
C ILE A 75 -9.77 9.92 7.01
N LEU A 76 -9.14 8.97 7.70
CA LEU A 76 -7.80 8.50 7.38
C LEU A 76 -7.90 7.17 6.64
N THR A 77 -7.45 7.14 5.39
CA THR A 77 -7.34 5.91 4.59
C THR A 77 -5.87 5.57 4.41
N MET A 78 -5.47 4.36 4.81
CA MET A 78 -4.11 3.84 4.66
C MET A 78 -4.17 2.49 3.95
N ASP A 79 -3.45 2.38 2.83
CA ASP A 79 -3.46 1.21 1.97
C ASP A 79 -2.03 0.87 1.50
N GLY A 80 -1.86 -0.25 0.80
CA GLY A 80 -0.64 -0.57 0.07
C GLY A 80 -0.42 0.44 -1.05
N VAL A 81 -1.26 0.40 -2.08
CA VAL A 81 -1.28 1.33 -3.22
C VAL A 81 -2.69 1.39 -3.79
N GLY A 82 -3.29 2.58 -3.87
CA GLY A 82 -4.47 2.84 -4.70
C GLY A 82 -4.07 3.00 -6.17
N GLU A 83 -4.44 4.12 -6.79
CA GLU A 83 -3.89 4.51 -8.10
C GLU A 83 -2.46 5.04 -7.98
N TRP A 84 -2.26 5.93 -7.00
CA TRP A 84 -0.99 6.57 -6.65
C TRP A 84 -0.92 6.85 -5.16
N SER A 85 -2.05 7.23 -4.56
CA SER A 85 -2.18 7.42 -3.12
C SER A 85 -1.93 6.13 -2.36
N THR A 86 -1.27 6.25 -1.22
CA THR A 86 -0.98 5.15 -0.28
C THR A 86 -1.51 5.49 1.11
N THR A 87 -1.65 6.78 1.40
CA THR A 87 -2.29 7.29 2.61
C THR A 87 -2.97 8.62 2.27
N SER A 88 -4.22 8.79 2.65
CA SER A 88 -4.98 10.03 2.42
C SER A 88 -5.72 10.47 3.67
N LEU A 89 -5.71 11.77 3.92
CA LEU A 89 -6.53 12.45 4.93
C LEU A 89 -7.62 13.23 4.21
N ALA A 90 -8.86 12.92 4.52
CA ALA A 90 -10.04 13.62 4.00
C ALA A 90 -10.91 14.17 5.13
N ILE A 91 -11.70 15.19 4.82
CA ILE A 91 -12.75 15.72 5.70
C ILE A 91 -14.10 15.39 5.07
N GLY A 92 -14.88 14.59 5.80
CA GLY A 92 -16.27 14.31 5.45
C GLY A 92 -17.19 15.28 6.18
N GLU A 93 -18.11 15.91 5.47
CA GLU A 93 -19.18 16.75 6.02
C GLU A 93 -20.49 16.49 5.28
N SER A 94 -21.51 16.06 6.03
CA SER A 94 -22.84 15.67 5.52
C SER A 94 -22.78 14.68 4.35
N ASN A 95 -22.88 15.16 3.11
CA ASN A 95 -22.87 14.35 1.89
C ASN A 95 -21.62 14.56 1.02
N ASN A 96 -20.61 15.27 1.53
CA ASN A 96 -19.39 15.59 0.83
C ASN A 96 -18.17 14.97 1.52
N ILE A 97 -17.16 14.64 0.72
CA ILE A 97 -15.84 14.21 1.18
C ILE A 97 -14.81 14.97 0.37
N ASP A 98 -13.93 15.71 1.06
CA ASP A 98 -12.83 16.45 0.44
C ASP A 98 -11.48 15.84 0.86
N ILE A 99 -10.62 15.50 -0.10
CA ILE A 99 -9.29 14.94 0.18
C ILE A 99 -8.31 16.12 0.39
N HIS A 100 -7.79 16.24 1.61
CA HIS A 100 -6.94 17.37 2.00
C HIS A 100 -5.44 17.12 1.81
N LYS A 101 -4.99 15.90 2.10
CA LYS A 101 -3.57 15.53 2.03
C LYS A 101 -3.42 14.08 1.59
N GLU A 102 -2.32 13.83 0.89
CA GLU A 102 -1.97 12.49 0.44
C GLU A 102 -0.48 12.23 0.57
N ILE A 103 -0.14 10.98 0.83
CA ILE A 103 1.19 10.41 0.63
C ILE A 103 1.08 9.51 -0.59
N LEU A 104 2.02 9.70 -1.51
CA LEU A 104 2.03 9.01 -2.79
C LEU A 104 3.05 7.88 -2.80
N PHE A 105 2.77 6.89 -3.64
CA PHE A 105 3.71 5.86 -4.02
C PHE A 105 5.05 6.50 -4.46
N PRO A 106 6.21 5.99 -4.02
CA PRO A 106 6.46 4.67 -3.43
C PRO A 106 6.40 4.61 -1.90
N HIS A 107 6.09 5.72 -1.24
CA HIS A 107 6.09 5.80 0.22
C HIS A 107 4.74 5.30 0.74
N SER A 108 4.74 4.14 1.40
CA SER A 108 3.50 3.50 1.86
C SER A 108 3.75 2.76 3.16
N ILE A 109 2.94 3.05 4.17
CA ILE A 109 2.99 2.34 5.43
C ILE A 109 2.51 0.88 5.27
N GLY A 110 1.57 0.65 4.35
CA GLY A 110 1.10 -0.68 3.97
C GLY A 110 2.23 -1.48 3.31
N LEU A 111 2.94 -0.91 2.33
CA LEU A 111 4.07 -1.60 1.69
C LEU A 111 5.25 -1.81 2.63
N LEU A 112 5.50 -0.89 3.57
CA LEU A 112 6.46 -1.10 4.64
C LEU A 112 6.08 -2.33 5.46
N TYR A 113 4.83 -2.44 5.90
CA TYR A 113 4.35 -3.62 6.64
C TYR A 113 4.41 -4.91 5.82
N SER A 114 4.06 -4.84 4.53
CA SER A 114 4.19 -5.96 3.58
C SER A 114 5.66 -6.36 3.35
N ALA A 115 6.61 -5.44 3.45
CA ALA A 115 8.05 -5.75 3.37
C ALA A 115 8.51 -6.59 4.55
N PHE A 116 8.06 -6.29 5.78
CA PHE A 116 8.31 -7.15 6.95
C PHE A 116 7.56 -8.47 6.87
N THR A 117 6.34 -8.45 6.31
CA THR A 117 5.54 -9.66 6.07
C THR A 117 6.30 -10.63 5.14
N TYR A 118 6.81 -10.10 4.03
CA TYR A 118 7.68 -10.82 3.10
C TYR A 118 8.95 -11.32 3.78
N PHE A 119 9.63 -10.45 4.55
CA PHE A 119 10.89 -10.77 5.20
C PHE A 119 10.76 -11.87 6.26
N CYS A 120 9.64 -11.92 6.96
CA CYS A 120 9.30 -13.00 7.89
C CYS A 120 8.81 -14.27 7.18
N GLY A 121 8.84 -14.33 5.85
CA GLY A 121 8.49 -15.50 5.05
C GLY A 121 6.99 -15.75 4.91
N PHE A 122 6.15 -14.72 5.14
CA PHE A 122 4.72 -14.78 4.87
C PHE A 122 4.40 -14.27 3.47
N LYS A 123 3.23 -14.66 2.96
CA LYS A 123 2.77 -14.27 1.62
C LYS A 123 2.20 -12.84 1.65
N VAL A 124 2.77 -11.95 0.86
CA VAL A 124 2.28 -10.57 0.66
C VAL A 124 0.84 -10.56 0.13
N ASN A 125 0.03 -9.59 0.56
CA ASN A 125 -1.41 -9.44 0.29
C ASN A 125 -2.30 -10.52 0.91
N SER A 126 -1.76 -11.41 1.75
CA SER A 126 -2.55 -12.43 2.46
C SER A 126 -1.89 -12.92 3.75
N GLY A 127 -0.88 -12.22 4.25
CA GLY A 127 0.01 -12.68 5.32
C GLY A 127 0.27 -11.61 6.37
N GLU A 128 -0.15 -10.38 6.11
CA GLU A 128 -0.03 -9.22 6.98
C GLU A 128 -0.71 -9.48 8.33
N TYR A 129 -1.88 -10.11 8.32
CA TYR A 129 -2.57 -10.51 9.57
C TYR A 129 -1.78 -11.56 10.38
N LYS A 130 -0.98 -12.41 9.72
CA LYS A 130 -0.11 -13.39 10.42
C LYS A 130 1.06 -12.68 11.06
N LEU A 131 1.64 -11.68 10.40
CA LEU A 131 2.68 -10.84 10.99
C LEU A 131 2.13 -10.10 12.21
N MET A 132 0.94 -9.49 12.09
CA MET A 132 0.26 -8.85 13.21
C MET A 132 0.01 -9.83 14.36
N GLY A 133 -0.50 -11.03 14.06
CA GLY A 133 -0.71 -12.08 15.06
C GLY A 133 0.58 -12.62 15.70
N LEU A 134 1.72 -12.50 15.01
CA LEU A 134 3.04 -12.86 15.54
C LEU A 134 3.61 -11.79 16.48
N SER A 135 3.21 -10.52 16.30
CA SER A 135 3.75 -9.38 17.04
C SER A 135 3.73 -9.51 18.58
N PRO A 136 2.72 -10.13 19.24
CA PRO A 136 2.69 -10.24 20.70
C PRO A 136 3.69 -11.23 21.28
N TYR A 137 4.27 -12.10 20.45
CA TYR A 137 5.26 -13.10 20.87
C TYR A 137 6.70 -12.56 20.85
N GLY A 138 6.90 -11.34 20.36
CA GLY A 138 8.20 -10.69 20.25
C GLY A 138 8.45 -9.60 21.28
N LYS A 139 9.65 -9.03 21.22
CA LYS A 139 10.00 -7.76 21.86
C LYS A 139 10.32 -6.73 20.78
N PRO A 140 9.93 -5.44 20.95
CA PRO A 140 10.10 -4.40 19.95
C PRO A 140 11.55 -3.87 19.90
N ARG A 141 12.52 -4.75 19.66
CA ARG A 141 13.97 -4.48 19.73
C ARG A 141 14.51 -3.69 18.54
N TYR A 142 13.82 -3.73 17.41
CA TYR A 142 14.23 -3.10 16.16
C TYR A 142 13.56 -1.76 15.90
N VAL A 143 12.75 -1.23 16.83
CA VAL A 143 12.01 0.04 16.63
C VAL A 143 12.93 1.19 16.21
N ASN A 144 14.02 1.41 16.97
CA ASN A 144 14.96 2.48 16.65
C ASN A 144 15.65 2.21 15.31
N LEU A 145 16.08 0.96 15.07
CA LEU A 145 16.72 0.60 13.80
C LEU A 145 15.81 0.90 12.59
N ILE A 146 14.50 0.64 12.71
CA ILE A 146 13.52 0.95 11.68
C ILE A 146 13.36 2.46 11.51
N LYS A 147 13.15 3.22 12.60
CA LYS A 147 12.96 4.67 12.55
C LYS A 147 14.22 5.42 12.08
N ASP A 148 15.41 4.90 12.38
CA ASP A 148 16.67 5.54 12.04
C ASP A 148 17.09 5.28 10.58
N ASN A 149 16.55 4.24 9.91
CA ASN A 149 17.03 3.81 8.59
C ASN A 149 15.95 3.66 7.52
N LEU A 150 14.72 3.27 7.87
CA LEU A 150 13.70 2.88 6.89
C LEU A 150 12.64 3.94 6.65
N ILE A 151 12.31 4.75 7.67
CA ILE A 151 11.20 5.70 7.62
C ILE A 151 11.55 7.00 8.33
N ASP A 152 11.39 8.12 7.63
CA ASP A 152 11.52 9.48 8.15
C ASP A 152 10.13 10.05 8.39
N ILE A 153 9.72 10.14 9.66
CA ILE A 153 8.39 10.60 10.10
C ILE A 153 8.51 12.06 10.54
N LYS A 154 7.67 12.93 9.99
CA LYS A 154 7.61 14.35 10.31
C LYS A 154 6.63 14.63 11.46
N GLU A 155 6.76 15.82 12.04
CA GLU A 155 5.91 16.26 13.14
C GLU A 155 4.41 16.30 12.77
N ASP A 156 4.09 16.51 11.49
CA ASP A 156 2.72 16.51 10.99
C ASP A 156 2.21 15.11 10.57
N GLY A 157 2.96 14.06 10.91
CA GLY A 157 2.64 12.67 10.57
C GLY A 157 3.00 12.25 9.15
N SER A 158 3.34 13.19 8.26
CA SER A 158 3.82 12.84 6.93
C SER A 158 5.12 12.04 7.01
N PHE A 159 5.34 11.13 6.08
CA PHE A 159 6.53 10.27 6.12
C PHE A 159 7.08 9.96 4.73
N HIS A 160 8.38 9.67 4.70
CA HIS A 160 9.08 9.14 3.53
C HIS A 160 9.83 7.87 3.91
N LEU A 161 9.85 6.92 2.98
CA LEU A 161 10.63 5.68 3.12
C LEU A 161 11.98 5.81 2.43
N ASP A 162 13.04 5.25 3.02
CA ASP A 162 14.32 5.10 2.34
C ASP A 162 14.25 3.94 1.35
N MET A 163 14.09 4.30 0.08
CA MET A 163 13.91 3.36 -1.02
C MET A 163 15.15 2.49 -1.30
N ASN A 164 16.31 2.77 -0.70
CA ASN A 164 17.51 1.93 -0.84
C ASN A 164 17.34 0.53 -0.24
N TYR A 165 16.33 0.30 0.61
CA TYR A 165 16.08 -0.97 1.28
C TYR A 165 14.99 -1.82 0.62
N PHE A 166 14.29 -1.27 -0.39
CA PHE A 166 13.11 -1.87 -0.97
C PHE A 166 13.26 -2.09 -2.48
N ASP A 167 12.72 -3.22 -2.96
CA ASP A 167 12.74 -3.57 -4.38
C ASP A 167 11.34 -3.57 -5.01
N TYR A 168 10.26 -3.34 -4.24
CA TYR A 168 8.87 -3.44 -4.73
C TYR A 168 8.52 -2.46 -5.86
N CYS A 169 9.34 -1.44 -6.09
CA CYS A 169 9.19 -0.52 -7.23
C CYS A 169 9.79 -1.07 -8.53
N THR A 170 10.67 -2.07 -8.48
CA THR A 170 11.51 -2.49 -9.61
C THR A 170 11.62 -4.01 -9.82
N ASP A 171 11.32 -4.81 -8.80
CA ASP A 171 11.41 -6.28 -8.82
C ASP A 171 10.11 -6.89 -8.26
N LEU A 172 9.98 -8.22 -8.35
CA LEU A 172 8.89 -9.02 -7.79
C LEU A 172 9.08 -9.30 -6.28
N LYS A 173 10.06 -8.67 -5.65
CA LYS A 173 10.41 -8.83 -4.24
C LYS A 173 10.15 -7.53 -3.48
N MET A 174 9.91 -7.65 -2.17
CA MET A 174 9.67 -6.47 -1.33
C MET A 174 10.97 -5.83 -0.84
N THR A 175 11.95 -6.64 -0.42
CA THR A 175 13.19 -6.20 0.23
C THR A 175 14.42 -6.62 -0.56
N ASN A 176 15.58 -6.03 -0.23
CA ASN A 176 16.85 -6.28 -0.91
C ASN A 176 18.01 -6.57 0.07
N LYS A 177 19.23 -6.68 -0.45
CA LYS A 177 20.43 -6.99 0.35
C LYS A 177 20.72 -5.97 1.46
N ASN A 178 20.38 -4.70 1.27
CA ASN A 178 20.58 -3.70 2.32
C ASN A 178 19.65 -4.00 3.51
N PHE A 179 18.41 -4.44 3.23
CA PHE A 179 17.47 -4.90 4.25
C PHE A 179 18.00 -6.17 4.95
N ASP A 180 18.55 -7.13 4.20
CA ASP A 180 19.17 -8.34 4.76
C ASP A 180 20.32 -7.98 5.72
N ILE A 181 21.18 -7.04 5.33
CA ILE A 181 22.30 -6.56 6.15
C ILE A 181 21.77 -5.86 7.40
N LEU A 182 20.78 -4.97 7.26
CA LEU A 182 20.21 -4.21 8.37
C LEU A 182 19.66 -5.13 9.46
N PHE A 183 18.97 -6.21 9.09
CA PHE A 183 18.37 -7.16 10.04
C PHE A 183 19.18 -8.45 10.24
N GLY A 184 20.45 -8.46 9.82
CA GLY A 184 21.41 -9.52 10.13
C GLY A 184 21.11 -10.89 9.52
N GLY A 185 20.51 -10.96 8.34
CA GLY A 185 20.27 -12.23 7.63
C GLY A 185 19.23 -12.13 6.52
N SER A 186 19.13 -13.15 5.68
CA SER A 186 18.14 -13.20 4.60
C SER A 186 16.69 -13.31 5.11
N PRO A 187 15.68 -13.11 4.25
CA PRO A 187 14.30 -13.42 4.56
C PRO A 187 14.14 -14.86 5.04
N ARG A 188 13.21 -15.09 5.97
CA ARG A 188 12.85 -16.44 6.41
C ARG A 188 12.24 -17.20 5.24
N LYS A 189 12.57 -18.49 5.12
CA LYS A 189 11.94 -19.37 4.12
C LYS A 189 10.48 -19.63 4.50
N PRO A 190 9.53 -19.57 3.56
CA PRO A 190 8.14 -19.90 3.85
C PRO A 190 8.00 -21.27 4.53
N GLU A 191 7.06 -21.37 5.47
CA GLU A 191 6.78 -22.60 6.23
C GLU A 191 7.95 -23.19 7.05
N SER A 192 9.11 -22.51 7.16
CA SER A 192 10.17 -22.94 8.09
C SER A 192 9.81 -22.64 9.55
N GLU A 193 10.62 -23.11 10.50
CA GLU A 193 10.43 -22.72 11.90
C GLU A 193 10.48 -21.19 12.07
N LEU A 194 9.62 -20.65 12.94
CA LEU A 194 9.64 -19.25 13.35
C LEU A 194 10.61 -19.10 14.51
N THR A 195 11.49 -18.12 14.46
CA THR A 195 12.44 -17.86 15.54
C THR A 195 12.08 -16.57 16.28
N GLN A 196 12.79 -16.31 17.38
CA GLN A 196 12.64 -15.05 18.11
C GLN A 196 12.94 -13.83 17.23
N ARG A 197 13.77 -13.98 16.18
CA ARG A 197 14.07 -12.90 15.23
C ARG A 197 12.80 -12.43 14.53
N GLU A 198 12.01 -13.33 13.96
CA GLU A 198 10.77 -12.98 13.25
C GLU A 198 9.72 -12.41 14.21
N MET A 199 9.65 -12.93 15.44
CA MET A 199 8.77 -12.40 16.47
C MET A 199 9.16 -10.97 16.86
N ASP A 200 10.45 -10.72 17.12
CA ASP A 200 10.97 -9.40 17.49
C ASP A 200 10.82 -8.39 16.33
N LEU A 201 11.01 -8.83 15.07
CA LEU A 201 10.74 -8.02 13.88
C LEU A 201 9.26 -7.64 13.79
N ALA A 202 8.36 -8.61 13.93
CA ALA A 202 6.91 -8.40 13.90
C ALA A 202 6.46 -7.42 15.01
N SER A 203 6.95 -7.62 16.23
CA SER A 203 6.69 -6.74 17.37
C SER A 203 7.17 -5.31 17.11
N SER A 204 8.37 -5.18 16.52
CA SER A 204 8.98 -3.87 16.26
C SER A 204 8.26 -3.09 15.17
N ILE A 205 7.94 -3.72 14.04
CA ILE A 205 7.23 -3.03 12.95
C ILE A 205 5.81 -2.67 13.35
N GLN A 206 5.12 -3.55 14.09
CA GLN A 206 3.79 -3.26 14.63
C GLN A 206 3.82 -1.98 15.48
N LYS A 207 4.80 -1.87 16.38
CA LYS A 207 4.96 -0.68 17.23
C LYS A 207 5.26 0.58 16.41
N VAL A 208 6.10 0.50 15.38
CA VAL A 208 6.40 1.64 14.50
C VAL A 208 5.16 2.11 13.76
N ILE A 209 4.36 1.19 13.20
CA ILE A 209 3.14 1.55 12.48
C ILE A 209 2.12 2.20 13.41
N GLU A 210 1.94 1.67 14.63
CA GLU A 210 1.07 2.28 15.64
C GLU A 210 1.49 3.72 15.96
N ASP A 211 2.80 3.97 16.13
CA ASP A 211 3.30 5.32 16.40
C ASP A 211 3.05 6.28 15.23
N VAL A 212 3.22 5.82 13.98
CA VAL A 212 2.93 6.65 12.79
C VAL A 212 1.43 6.93 12.68
N MET A 213 0.58 5.92 12.87
CA MET A 213 -0.87 6.06 12.84
C MET A 213 -1.36 7.09 13.88
N LEU A 214 -0.80 7.07 15.08
CA LEU A 214 -1.11 8.05 16.14
C LEU A 214 -0.63 9.46 15.81
N THR A 215 0.40 9.62 14.97
CA THR A 215 0.90 10.94 14.55
C THR A 215 0.09 11.51 13.39
N LEU A 216 -0.53 10.65 12.58
CA LEU A 216 -1.43 11.04 11.48
C LEU A 216 -2.84 11.45 11.94
N ALA A 217 -3.26 11.01 13.12
CA ALA A 217 -4.59 11.24 13.70
C ALA A 217 -4.63 12.50 14.57
#